data_AF-A0A3N2N4U3-F1
#
_entry.id   AF-A0A3N2N4U3-F1
#
_cell.length_a   1.000
_cell.length_b   1.000
_cell.length_c   1.000
_cell.angle_alpha   90.00
_cell.angle_beta   90.00
_cell.angle_gamma   90.00
#
_symmetry.space_group_name_H-M   'P 1'
#
loop_
_entity.id
_entity.type
_entity.pdbx_description
1 polymer ?
#
loop_
_entity_poly.entity_id
_entity_poly.type
_entity_poly.pdbx_seq_one_letter_code
_entity_poly.pdbx_strand_id
1 'polypeptide(L)'
;MRIEDLTPEHFNPSDQNGDITLEIWNEDVSLPDNIYFYGESHDITPFIEKIKDRLICFNRDKDLVLQNIIDEGYLQTAEAWAQDSKSSLPISREQFLESFYPFEIGLCIGNIEDEPTIMVYLDSNIEYFSDHVLCCYIKKSHNQMEYKSILEG
;
A
#
# COMPACT_ATOMS: atom_id res chain seq x y z
N MET A 1 -6.90 -5.57 -13.37
CA MET A 1 -7.71 -6.78 -13.06
C MET A 1 -8.28 -6.67 -11.66
N ARG A 2 -9.25 -7.50 -11.25
CA ARG A 2 -9.77 -7.44 -9.88
C ARG A 2 -8.90 -8.26 -8.92
N ILE A 3 -8.92 -7.89 -7.64
CA ILE A 3 -8.13 -8.54 -6.59
C ILE A 3 -8.50 -10.02 -6.46
N GLU A 4 -9.78 -10.37 -6.65
CA GLU A 4 -10.26 -11.76 -6.55
C GLU A 4 -9.66 -12.68 -7.62
N ASP A 5 -9.27 -12.10 -8.76
CA ASP A 5 -8.77 -12.82 -9.93
C ASP A 5 -7.28 -13.19 -9.80
N LEU A 6 -6.61 -12.79 -8.71
CA LEU A 6 -5.19 -13.10 -8.51
C LEU A 6 -4.94 -14.62 -8.42
N THR A 7 -3.93 -15.12 -9.13
CA THR A 7 -3.45 -16.50 -9.08
C THR A 7 -1.96 -16.49 -8.71
N PRO A 8 -1.37 -17.63 -8.33
CA PRO A 8 0.06 -17.70 -8.04
C PRO A 8 0.96 -17.30 -9.22
N GLU A 9 0.49 -17.46 -10.46
CA GLU A 9 1.22 -17.13 -11.68
C GLU A 9 1.52 -15.63 -11.80
N HIS A 10 0.68 -14.78 -11.19
CA HIS A 10 0.88 -13.33 -11.13
C HIS A 10 2.07 -12.88 -10.28
N PHE A 11 2.68 -13.82 -9.58
CA PHE A 11 3.74 -13.59 -8.63
C PHE A 11 4.97 -14.44 -8.96
N ASN A 12 4.91 -15.23 -10.04
CA ASN A 12 6.01 -16.08 -10.44
C ASN A 12 6.91 -15.34 -11.45
N PRO A 13 8.13 -14.91 -11.06
CA PRO A 13 9.01 -14.12 -11.92
C PRO A 13 9.51 -14.88 -13.16
N SER A 14 9.29 -16.20 -13.27
CA SER A 14 9.67 -16.98 -14.46
C SER A 14 8.65 -16.94 -15.59
N ASP A 15 7.38 -16.64 -15.29
CA ASP A 15 6.26 -16.90 -16.21
C ASP A 15 5.63 -15.62 -16.76
N GLN A 16 5.93 -14.46 -16.16
CA GLN A 16 5.39 -13.17 -16.60
C GLN A 16 6.52 -12.18 -16.86
N ASN A 17 6.59 -11.68 -18.10
CA ASN A 17 7.40 -10.52 -18.43
C ASN A 17 6.56 -9.28 -18.09
N GLY A 18 6.70 -8.75 -16.88
CA GLY A 18 6.25 -7.41 -16.49
C GLY A 18 5.13 -7.37 -15.45
N ASP A 19 5.05 -6.20 -14.82
CA ASP A 19 4.12 -5.87 -13.75
C ASP A 19 2.65 -6.12 -14.14
N ILE A 20 1.85 -6.47 -13.13
CA ILE A 20 0.43 -6.76 -13.28
C ILE A 20 -0.37 -5.64 -12.68
N THR A 21 -1.36 -5.14 -13.42
CA THR A 21 -2.21 -4.06 -12.91
C THR A 21 -3.42 -4.59 -12.16
N LEU A 22 -3.59 -4.17 -10.90
CA LEU A 22 -4.79 -4.37 -10.09
C LEU A 22 -5.57 -3.08 -9.90
N GLU A 23 -6.90 -3.18 -9.93
CA GLU A 23 -7.76 -2.06 -9.58
C GLU A 23 -7.92 -1.98 -8.05
N ILE A 24 -7.42 -0.91 -7.43
CA ILE A 24 -7.62 -0.57 -6.02
C ILE A 24 -8.04 0.89 -5.91
N TRP A 25 -9.09 1.17 -5.14
CA TRP A 25 -9.67 2.51 -4.99
C TRP A 25 -10.11 3.16 -6.32
N ASN A 26 -10.44 2.34 -7.33
CA ASN A 26 -10.69 2.73 -8.73
C ASN A 26 -9.46 3.27 -9.46
N GLU A 27 -8.26 3.00 -8.94
CA GLU A 27 -6.98 3.33 -9.55
C GLU A 27 -6.27 2.05 -9.98
N ASP A 28 -5.52 2.16 -11.07
CA ASP A 28 -4.67 1.08 -11.58
C ASP A 28 -3.35 1.06 -10.82
N VAL A 29 -3.10 -0.02 -10.08
CA VAL A 29 -1.94 -0.20 -9.21
C VAL A 29 -1.09 -1.34 -9.72
N SER A 30 0.22 -1.12 -9.82
CA SER A 30 1.14 -2.16 -10.28
C SER A 30 1.48 -3.13 -9.15
N LEU A 31 1.30 -4.42 -9.41
CA LEU A 31 1.96 -5.50 -8.68
C LEU A 31 3.36 -5.63 -9.25
N PRO A 32 4.39 -5.29 -8.45
CA PRO A 32 5.77 -5.41 -8.86
C PRO A 32 6.14 -6.88 -9.00
N ASP A 33 6.97 -7.16 -9.99
CA ASP A 33 7.56 -8.50 -10.21
C ASP A 33 8.49 -8.93 -9.04
N ASN A 34 8.83 -8.01 -8.12
CA ASN A 34 9.78 -8.22 -7.04
C ASN A 34 9.08 -8.55 -5.71
N ILE A 35 8.88 -9.85 -5.45
CA ILE A 35 8.41 -10.36 -4.15
C ILE A 35 9.61 -10.67 -3.26
N TYR A 36 9.62 -10.11 -2.05
CA TYR A 36 10.69 -10.34 -1.09
C TYR A 36 10.37 -11.53 -0.19
N PHE A 37 11.31 -12.47 -0.10
CA PHE A 37 11.20 -13.65 0.76
C PHE A 37 12.22 -13.58 1.90
N TYR A 38 11.75 -13.71 3.13
CA TYR A 38 12.59 -13.89 4.32
C TYR A 38 12.71 -15.39 4.62
N GLY A 39 13.54 -16.08 3.85
CA GLY A 39 13.76 -17.51 4.00
C GLY A 39 14.20 -18.17 2.70
N GLU A 40 14.38 -19.49 2.73
CA GLU A 40 14.76 -20.28 1.54
C GLU A 40 13.53 -20.66 0.68
N SER A 41 12.31 -20.50 1.19
CA SER A 41 11.08 -20.82 0.46
C SER A 41 10.66 -19.65 -0.42
N HIS A 42 10.51 -19.92 -1.72
CA HIS A 42 9.98 -18.99 -2.71
C HIS A 42 8.55 -19.33 -3.17
N ASP A 43 7.88 -20.28 -2.51
CA ASP A 43 6.51 -20.67 -2.84
C ASP A 43 5.48 -19.76 -2.16
N ILE A 44 4.74 -19.02 -2.98
CA ILE A 44 3.68 -18.11 -2.53
C ILE A 44 2.29 -18.76 -2.55
N THR A 45 2.15 -19.96 -3.11
CA THR A 45 0.88 -20.68 -3.27
C THR A 45 0.10 -20.79 -1.95
N PRO A 46 0.73 -21.08 -0.79
CA PRO A 46 0.00 -21.17 0.49
C PRO A 46 -0.61 -19.85 0.95
N PHE A 47 -0.15 -18.73 0.40
CA PHE A 47 -0.47 -17.38 0.89
C PHE A 47 -1.41 -16.59 -0.02
N ILE A 48 -1.69 -17.07 -1.24
CA ILE A 48 -2.47 -16.33 -2.25
C ILE A 48 -3.82 -15.83 -1.70
N GLU A 49 -4.58 -16.69 -1.02
CA GLU A 49 -5.88 -16.32 -0.46
C GLU A 49 -5.75 -15.33 0.70
N LYS A 50 -4.66 -15.38 1.46
CA LYS A 50 -4.39 -14.40 2.53
C LYS A 50 -3.97 -13.05 1.94
N ILE A 51 -3.27 -13.03 0.81
CA ILE A 51 -2.91 -11.80 0.09
C ILE A 51 -4.18 -11.11 -0.41
N LYS A 52 -5.06 -11.87 -1.08
CA LYS A 52 -6.37 -11.38 -1.53
C LYS A 52 -7.22 -10.83 -0.41
N ASP A 53 -7.40 -11.59 0.68
CA ASP A 53 -8.23 -11.19 1.83
C ASP A 53 -7.82 -9.81 2.37
N ARG A 54 -6.51 -9.59 2.52
CA ARG A 54 -5.96 -8.32 3.01
C ARG A 54 -6.14 -7.18 2.01
N LEU A 55 -5.87 -7.40 0.73
CA LEU A 55 -6.06 -6.38 -0.32
C LEU A 55 -7.53 -6.01 -0.52
N ILE A 56 -8.45 -6.98 -0.46
CA ILE A 56 -9.90 -6.74 -0.51
C ILE A 56 -10.35 -5.91 0.69
N CYS A 57 -9.87 -6.24 1.89
CA CYS A 57 -10.17 -5.48 3.09
C CYS A 57 -9.61 -4.05 3.00
N PHE A 58 -8.37 -3.89 2.55
CA PHE A 58 -7.76 -2.57 2.32
C PHE A 58 -8.56 -1.73 1.30
N ASN A 59 -8.98 -2.33 0.19
CA ASN A 59 -9.78 -1.65 -0.82
C ASN A 59 -11.13 -1.18 -0.24
N ARG A 60 -11.78 -2.02 0.57
CA ARG A 60 -13.04 -1.69 1.25
C ARG A 60 -12.87 -0.63 2.33
N ASP A 61 -11.76 -0.66 3.05
CA ASP A 61 -11.51 0.16 4.23
C ASP A 61 -10.74 1.46 3.87
N LYS A 62 -10.82 1.92 2.61
CA LYS A 62 -10.18 3.15 2.09
C LYS A 62 -10.28 4.32 3.07
N ASP A 63 -11.50 4.67 3.48
CA ASP A 63 -11.75 5.85 4.32
C ASP A 63 -11.09 5.72 5.70
N LEU A 64 -11.02 4.51 6.24
CA LEU A 64 -10.35 4.23 7.51
C LEU A 64 -8.82 4.37 7.38
N VAL A 65 -8.25 3.83 6.30
CA VAL A 65 -6.81 3.95 6.02
C VAL A 65 -6.41 5.42 5.90
N LEU A 66 -7.16 6.18 5.10
CA LEU A 66 -6.98 7.62 4.92
C LEU A 66 -7.13 8.38 6.23
N GLN A 67 -8.09 8.00 7.07
CA GLN A 67 -8.27 8.60 8.38
C GLN A 67 -7.06 8.35 9.31
N ASN A 68 -6.51 7.13 9.32
CA ASN A 68 -5.32 6.81 10.11
C ASN A 68 -4.11 7.67 9.71
N ILE A 69 -3.94 7.98 8.42
CA ILE A 69 -2.87 8.88 7.92
C ILE A 69 -2.96 10.26 8.58
N ILE A 70 -4.17 10.81 8.74
CA ILE A 70 -4.39 12.07 9.46
C ILE A 70 -4.02 11.91 10.94
N ASP A 71 -4.49 10.84 11.57
CA ASP A 71 -4.33 10.63 13.00
C ASP A 71 -2.86 10.39 13.41
N GLU A 72 -2.04 9.87 12.50
CA GLU A 72 -0.57 9.73 12.64
C GLU A 72 0.19 11.07 12.47
N GLY A 73 -0.49 12.16 12.12
CA GLY A 73 0.11 13.50 12.08
C GLY A 73 0.72 13.90 10.73
N TYR A 74 0.44 13.18 9.64
CA TYR A 74 1.05 13.46 8.34
C TYR A 74 0.58 14.76 7.70
N LEU A 75 -0.65 15.20 7.97
CA LEU A 75 -1.11 16.53 7.54
C LEU A 75 -0.27 17.64 8.18
N GLN A 76 0.02 17.54 9.49
CA GLN A 76 0.84 18.51 10.21
C GLN A 76 2.29 18.50 9.71
N THR A 77 2.78 17.32 9.32
CA THR A 77 4.10 17.18 8.68
C THR A 77 4.13 17.91 7.34
N ALA A 78 3.08 17.77 6.52
CA ALA A 78 2.88 18.52 5.28
C ALA A 78 2.92 20.03 5.50
N GLU A 79 2.13 20.50 6.48
CA GLU A 79 1.99 21.92 6.80
C GLU A 79 3.33 22.51 7.23
N ALA A 80 4.15 21.76 7.97
CA ALA A 80 5.50 22.18 8.36
C ALA A 80 6.44 22.32 7.15
N TRP A 81 6.46 21.35 6.24
CA TRP A 81 7.29 21.40 5.02
C TRP A 81 6.89 22.55 4.09
N ALA A 82 5.60 22.85 4.00
CA ALA A 82 5.08 23.98 3.23
C ALA A 82 5.55 25.33 3.78
N GLN A 83 5.53 25.47 5.11
CA GLN A 83 6.01 26.67 5.79
C GLN A 83 7.51 26.89 5.54
N ASP A 84 8.32 25.84 5.64
CA ASP A 84 9.77 25.90 5.40
C ASP A 84 10.11 26.28 3.96
N SER A 85 9.31 25.83 2.99
CA SER A 85 9.49 26.16 1.57
C SER A 85 8.91 27.53 1.17
N LYS A 86 8.34 28.31 2.12
CA LYS A 86 7.64 29.60 1.88
C LYS A 86 6.52 29.50 0.85
N SER A 87 5.93 28.33 0.73
CA SER A 87 4.84 28.07 -0.20
C SER A 87 3.51 28.04 0.56
N SER A 88 2.40 28.32 -0.11
CA SER A 88 1.09 28.27 0.55
C SER A 88 0.55 26.85 0.55
N LEU A 89 0.37 26.27 1.72
CA LEU A 89 -0.59 25.17 1.92
C LEU A 89 -1.72 25.65 2.83
N PRO A 90 -2.92 25.80 2.26
CA PRO A 90 -4.11 25.44 2.98
C PRO A 90 -4.93 24.51 2.09
N ILE A 91 -4.54 23.23 2.04
CA ILE A 91 -5.46 22.18 1.62
C ILE A 91 -6.39 21.90 2.80
N SER A 92 -7.68 21.76 2.54
CA SER A 92 -8.57 21.24 3.57
C SER A 92 -8.19 19.79 3.90
N ARG A 93 -8.62 19.31 5.08
CA ARG A 93 -8.44 17.90 5.45
C ARG A 93 -8.98 16.96 4.37
N GLU A 94 -10.13 17.29 3.80
CA GLU A 94 -10.77 16.52 2.75
C GLU A 94 -9.91 16.48 1.49
N GLN A 95 -9.36 17.63 1.06
CA GLN A 95 -8.45 17.70 -0.07
C GLN A 95 -7.16 16.91 0.16
N PHE A 96 -6.65 16.90 1.39
CA PHE A 96 -5.49 16.08 1.74
C PHE A 96 -5.81 14.58 1.63
N LEU A 97 -6.94 14.13 2.15
CA LEU A 97 -7.33 12.72 2.07
C LEU A 97 -7.58 12.27 0.62
N GLU A 98 -8.23 13.12 -0.19
CA GLU A 98 -8.50 12.86 -1.60
C GLU A 98 -7.24 12.90 -2.48
N SER A 99 -6.13 13.43 -1.97
CA SER A 99 -4.88 13.50 -2.72
C SER A 99 -4.18 12.16 -2.87
N PHE A 100 -4.42 11.24 -1.94
CA PHE A 100 -3.70 9.97 -1.89
C PHE A 100 -4.32 8.94 -2.82
N TYR A 101 -3.44 8.27 -3.57
CA TYR A 101 -3.80 7.15 -4.42
C TYR A 101 -2.75 6.04 -4.31
N PRO A 102 -3.16 4.76 -4.39
CA PRO A 102 -2.22 3.67 -4.45
C PRO A 102 -1.54 3.65 -5.83
N PHE A 103 -0.24 3.40 -5.86
CA PHE A 103 0.49 3.29 -7.13
C PHE A 103 1.33 2.00 -7.23
N GLU A 104 1.72 1.41 -6.09
CA GLU A 104 2.52 0.18 -6.05
C GLU A 104 2.13 -0.71 -4.85
N ILE A 105 2.29 -2.03 -5.00
CA ILE A 105 2.05 -3.01 -3.93
C ILE A 105 3.27 -3.88 -3.69
N GLY A 106 4.00 -3.66 -2.60
CA GLY A 106 5.07 -4.56 -2.18
C GLY A 106 4.55 -5.79 -1.43
N LEU A 107 5.20 -6.94 -1.63
CA LEU A 107 4.97 -8.15 -0.83
C LEU A 107 6.24 -8.60 -0.12
N CYS A 108 6.06 -8.90 1.16
CA CYS A 108 7.10 -9.49 1.99
C CYS A 108 6.60 -10.77 2.64
N ILE A 109 7.18 -11.90 2.26
CA ILE A 109 6.74 -13.23 2.65
C ILE A 109 7.81 -13.85 3.56
N GLY A 110 7.40 -14.26 4.76
CA GLY A 110 8.30 -14.97 5.68
C GLY A 110 8.39 -16.47 5.38
N ASN A 111 8.61 -17.28 6.42
CA ASN A 111 8.50 -18.73 6.30
C ASN A 111 7.02 -19.18 6.21
N ILE A 112 6.75 -20.46 5.93
CA ILE A 112 5.37 -21.03 5.89
C ILE A 112 4.55 -20.70 7.16
N GLU A 113 5.22 -20.54 8.30
CA GLU A 113 4.59 -20.22 9.59
C GLU A 113 4.29 -18.73 9.78
N ASP A 114 4.93 -17.84 8.99
CA ASP A 114 4.77 -16.39 9.07
C ASP A 114 3.75 -15.91 8.02
N GLU A 115 2.81 -15.07 8.44
CA GLU A 115 1.86 -14.49 7.48
C GLU A 115 2.53 -13.40 6.62
N PRO A 116 2.14 -13.25 5.34
CA PRO A 116 2.75 -12.25 4.48
C PRO A 116 2.40 -10.85 4.96
N THR A 117 3.42 -9.98 4.96
CA THR A 117 3.23 -8.54 5.13
C THR A 117 3.01 -7.93 3.75
N ILE A 118 1.89 -7.24 3.59
CA ILE A 118 1.55 -6.52 2.35
C ILE A 118 1.79 -5.04 2.59
N MET A 119 2.44 -4.40 1.64
CA MET A 119 2.74 -2.98 1.65
C MET A 119 2.01 -2.37 0.46
N VAL A 120 1.14 -1.40 0.71
CA VAL A 120 0.55 -0.60 -0.36
C VAL A 120 1.16 0.79 -0.27
N TYR A 121 1.87 1.17 -1.33
CA TYR A 121 2.48 2.49 -1.44
C TYR A 121 1.46 3.46 -1.99
N LEU A 122 1.26 4.53 -1.24
CA LEU A 122 0.36 5.63 -1.54
C LEU A 122 1.20 6.84 -1.92
N ASP A 123 0.93 7.38 -3.10
CA ASP A 123 1.47 8.64 -3.58
C ASP A 123 0.41 9.72 -3.38
N SER A 124 0.82 10.98 -3.42
CA SER A 124 -0.05 12.14 -3.30
C SER A 124 0.10 13.04 -4.51
N ASN A 125 -1.02 13.47 -5.08
CA ASN A 125 -1.03 14.46 -6.16
C ASN A 125 -0.66 15.89 -5.71
N ILE A 126 -0.31 16.07 -4.44
CA ILE A 126 0.17 17.32 -3.87
C ILE A 126 1.69 17.39 -4.07
N GLU A 127 2.14 18.39 -4.83
CA GLU A 127 3.55 18.59 -5.22
C GLU A 127 4.56 18.52 -4.04
N TYR A 128 4.16 18.96 -2.84
CA TYR A 128 5.01 18.94 -1.64
C TYR A 128 5.37 17.53 -1.15
N PHE A 129 4.63 16.51 -1.57
CA PHE A 129 4.89 15.12 -1.24
C PHE A 129 5.58 14.37 -2.38
N SER A 130 5.97 15.04 -3.46
CA SER A 130 6.57 14.36 -4.62
C SER A 130 7.85 13.58 -4.30
N ASP A 131 8.58 13.96 -3.24
CA ASP A 131 9.76 13.25 -2.75
C ASP A 131 9.44 12.25 -1.61
N HIS A 132 8.18 12.11 -1.21
CA HIS A 132 7.74 11.30 -0.08
C HIS A 132 6.67 10.30 -0.48
N VAL A 133 6.84 9.06 -0.06
CA VAL A 133 5.88 7.98 -0.31
C VAL A 133 5.31 7.52 1.02
N LEU A 134 4.00 7.32 1.09
CA LEU A 134 3.39 6.73 2.27
C LEU A 134 3.22 5.23 2.08
N CYS A 135 3.94 4.43 2.86
CA CYS A 135 3.80 2.98 2.85
C CYS A 135 2.80 2.53 3.90
N CYS A 136 1.70 1.92 3.48
CA CYS A 136 0.71 1.30 4.35
C CYS A 136 0.93 -0.20 4.47
N TYR A 137 1.31 -0.64 5.66
CA TYR A 137 1.44 -2.05 6.02
C TYR A 137 0.09 -2.63 6.42
N ILE A 138 -0.34 -3.67 5.73
CA ILE A 138 -1.56 -4.41 6.02
C ILE A 138 -1.20 -5.67 6.79
N LYS A 139 -1.66 -5.75 8.04
CA LYS A 139 -1.46 -6.92 8.91
C LYS A 139 -2.80 -7.45 9.40
N LYS A 140 -2.84 -8.75 9.70
CA LYS A 140 -3.98 -9.37 10.37
C LYS A 140 -3.53 -9.83 11.75
N SER A 141 -4.25 -9.40 12.77
CA SER A 141 -3.94 -9.68 14.18
C SER A 141 -5.25 -9.95 14.88
N HIS A 142 -5.35 -11.07 15.60
CA HIS A 142 -6.57 -11.47 16.33
C HIS A 142 -7.86 -11.42 15.48
N ASN A 143 -7.79 -11.84 14.20
CA ASN A 143 -8.86 -11.76 13.20
C ASN A 143 -9.33 -10.35 12.80
N GLN A 144 -8.60 -9.31 13.19
CA GLN A 144 -8.84 -7.93 12.77
C GLN A 144 -7.75 -7.48 11.80
N MET A 145 -8.13 -6.66 10.81
CA MET A 145 -7.16 -5.98 9.96
C MET A 145 -6.62 -4.76 10.69
N GLU A 146 -5.30 -4.64 10.68
CA GLU A 146 -4.56 -3.52 11.22
C GLU A 146 -3.82 -2.85 10.06
N TYR A 147 -3.98 -1.53 9.98
CA TYR A 147 -3.32 -0.68 8.98
C TYR A 147 -2.33 0.20 9.70
N LYS A 148 -1.04 0.03 9.39
CA LYS A 148 0.01 0.90 9.92
C LYS A 148 0.66 1.63 8.77
N SER A 149 0.65 2.95 8.81
CA SER A 149 1.30 3.77 7.81
C SER A 149 2.66 4.25 8.31
N ILE A 150 3.64 4.34 7.43
CA ILE A 150 4.86 5.11 7.65
C ILE A 150 5.07 6.04 6.45
N LEU A 151 5.64 7.21 6.72
CA LEU A 151 6.11 8.11 5.68
C LEU A 151 7.57 7.74 5.37
N GLU A 152 7.81 7.34 4.13
CA GLU A 152 9.13 7.01 3.59
C GLU A 152 9.61 8.15 2.69
N GLY A 153 10.86 8.59 2.86
CA GLY A 153 11.46 9.73 2.14
C GLY A 153 12.47 10.48 2.98
#